data_AF-A0A8S0GT68-F1
#
_entry.id   AF-A0A8S0GT68-F1
#
_cell.length_a   1.000
_cell.length_b   1.000
_cell.length_c   1.000
_cell.angle_alpha   90.00
_cell.angle_beta   90.00
_cell.angle_gamma   90.00
#
_symmetry.space_group_name_H-M   'P 1'
#
loop_
_entity.id
_entity.type
_entity.pdbx_description
1 polymer ?
#
loop_
_entity_poly.entity_id
_entity_poly.type
_entity_poly.pdbx_seq_one_letter_code
_entity_poly.pdbx_strand_id
1 'polypeptide(L)'
;MAALLGSPIQWSQDTASLMHYVDIAVVVIIGPNVLRTFCLHFVSSNMHYYGDIEPGNVIQQTQVLNPWWMWPLQAFCCNFGSTHGIHHFVVREPFYIRQMTASVAHKVMAEMGVRFNDFGTFARANRFTRQEREAMQPAHNARA
;
A
#
# COMPACT_ATOMS: atom_id res chain seq x y z
N MET A 1 -17.53 17.19 42.14
CA MET A 1 -18.15 18.49 42.45
C MET A 1 -17.51 19.67 41.70
N ALA A 2 -16.19 19.74 41.48
CA ALA A 2 -15.56 20.85 40.73
C ALA A 2 -16.04 21.00 39.27
N ALA A 3 -16.17 19.89 38.53
CA ALA A 3 -16.64 19.91 37.14
C ALA A 3 -18.11 20.35 36.96
N LEU A 4 -18.95 20.16 37.99
CA LEU A 4 -20.36 20.60 38.00
C LEU A 4 -20.51 22.09 38.34
N LEU A 5 -19.46 22.73 38.87
CA LEU A 5 -19.44 24.13 39.30
C LEU A 5 -18.66 25.04 38.32
N GLY A 6 -18.32 24.54 37.13
CA GLY A 6 -17.57 25.29 36.11
C GLY A 6 -16.16 25.73 36.54
N SER A 7 -15.65 25.21 37.66
CA SER A 7 -14.32 25.54 38.16
C SER A 7 -13.27 24.70 37.41
N PRO A 8 -12.23 25.32 36.83
CA PRO A 8 -11.22 24.58 36.08
C PRO A 8 -10.48 23.61 37.00
N ILE A 9 -10.23 22.40 36.52
CA ILE A 9 -9.41 21.42 37.23
C ILE A 9 -7.96 21.95 37.23
N GLN A 10 -7.46 22.32 38.41
CA GLN A 10 -6.07 22.71 38.57
C GLN A 10 -5.20 21.47 38.66
N TRP A 11 -4.41 21.22 37.62
CA TRP A 11 -3.44 20.14 37.59
C TRP A 11 -2.16 20.53 38.35
N SER A 12 -1.44 19.56 38.90
CA SER A 12 -0.12 19.81 39.49
C SER A 12 0.88 20.27 38.42
N GLN A 13 1.90 21.04 38.83
CA GLN A 13 2.96 21.48 37.91
C GLN A 13 3.70 20.31 37.25
N ASP A 14 3.88 19.21 37.97
CA ASP A 14 4.48 17.98 37.45
C ASP A 14 3.61 17.37 36.35
N THR A 15 2.28 17.39 36.53
CA THR A 15 1.33 16.90 35.53
C THR A 15 1.37 17.78 34.28
N ALA A 16 1.37 19.11 34.45
CA ALA A 16 1.47 20.05 33.33
C ALA A 16 2.78 19.88 32.55
N SER A 17 3.90 19.68 33.26
CA SER A 17 5.21 19.46 32.63
C SER A 17 5.26 18.12 31.88
N LEU A 18 4.70 17.05 32.46
CA LEU A 18 4.58 15.77 31.78
C LEU A 18 3.72 15.88 30.51
N MET A 19 2.57 16.54 30.59
CA MET A 19 1.69 16.74 29.44
C MET A 19 2.38 17.49 28.30
N HIS A 20 3.25 18.46 28.61
CA HIS A 20 4.05 19.13 27.58
C HIS A 20 4.95 18.15 26.78
N TYR A 21 5.62 17.21 27.44
CA TYR A 21 6.40 16.19 26.75
C TYR A 21 5.54 15.18 25.99
N VAL A 22 4.36 14.84 26.54
CA VAL A 22 3.38 13.99 25.86
C VAL A 22 2.92 14.66 24.57
N ASP A 23 2.59 15.94 24.58
CA ASP A 23 2.18 16.69 23.39
C ASP A 23 3.25 16.64 22.30
N ILE A 24 4.52 16.87 22.67
CA ILE A 24 5.66 16.77 21.76
C ILE A 24 5.77 15.36 21.17
N ALA A 25 5.72 14.32 22.02
CA ALA A 25 5.82 12.93 21.58
C ALA A 25 4.66 12.56 20.65
N VAL A 26 3.44 13.01 20.94
CA VAL A 26 2.26 12.75 20.12
C VAL A 26 2.39 13.42 18.76
N VAL A 27 2.76 14.70 18.70
CA VAL A 27 2.81 15.46 17.45
C VAL A 27 3.98 15.04 16.56
N VAL A 28 5.15 14.79 17.15
CA VAL A 28 6.39 14.57 16.38
C VAL A 28 6.61 13.09 16.06
N ILE A 29 6.19 12.18 16.95
CA ILE A 29 6.51 10.75 16.83
C ILE A 29 5.23 9.96 16.57
N ILE A 30 4.28 9.97 17.50
CA ILE A 30 3.16 9.01 17.46
C ILE A 30 2.23 9.32 16.28
N GLY A 31 1.75 10.55 16.14
CA GLY A 31 0.85 10.99 15.09
C GLY A 31 1.37 10.67 13.68
N PRO A 32 2.60 11.09 13.32
CA PRO A 32 3.19 10.76 12.02
C PRO A 32 3.35 9.26 11.78
N ASN A 33 3.72 8.47 12.80
CA ASN A 33 3.85 7.02 12.66
C ASN A 33 2.50 6.30 12.52
N VAL A 34 1.46 6.79 13.21
CA VAL A 34 0.08 6.29 13.06
C VAL A 34 -0.43 6.58 11.65
N LEU A 35 -0.25 7.81 11.16
CA LEU A 35 -0.63 8.20 9.80
C LEU A 35 0.10 7.36 8.74
N ARG A 36 1.42 7.19 8.89
CA ARG A 36 2.22 6.33 8.01
C ARG A 36 1.73 4.88 8.02
N THR A 37 1.45 4.34 9.20
CA THR A 37 0.93 2.96 9.36
C THR A 37 -0.41 2.80 8.65
N PHE A 38 -1.32 3.76 8.82
CA PHE A 38 -2.59 3.79 8.11
C PHE A 38 -2.38 3.79 6.59
N CYS A 39 -1.54 4.69 6.06
CA CYS A 39 -1.27 4.78 4.62
C CYS A 39 -0.65 3.50 4.07
N LEU A 40 0.29 2.87 4.80
CA LEU A 40 0.88 1.59 4.42
C LEU A 40 -0.16 0.47 4.36
N HIS A 41 -0.99 0.32 5.40
CA HIS A 41 -2.02 -0.71 5.41
C HIS A 41 -3.05 -0.49 4.32
N PHE A 42 -3.54 0.74 4.17
CA PHE A 42 -4.50 1.06 3.14
C PHE A 42 -3.96 0.75 1.75
N VAL A 43 -2.77 1.24 1.39
CA VAL A 43 -2.19 1.00 0.06
C VAL A 43 -1.88 -0.49 -0.14
N SER A 44 -1.26 -1.15 0.85
CA SER A 44 -0.86 -2.56 0.76
C SER A 44 -2.05 -3.50 0.63
N SER A 45 -3.11 -3.31 1.42
CA SER A 45 -4.30 -4.15 1.35
C SER A 45 -5.06 -4.00 0.04
N ASN A 46 -4.92 -2.87 -0.66
CA ASN A 46 -5.60 -2.62 -1.93
C ASN A 46 -4.78 -3.07 -3.16
N MET A 47 -3.49 -3.37 -3.00
CA MET A 47 -2.62 -3.76 -4.12
C MET A 47 -2.29 -5.26 -4.18
N HIS A 48 -2.47 -6.01 -3.09
CA HIS A 48 -2.21 -7.45 -3.09
C HIS A 48 -3.41 -8.24 -3.59
N TYR A 49 -3.12 -9.30 -4.32
CA TYR A 49 -4.07 -10.35 -4.58
C TYR A 49 -3.91 -11.44 -3.52
N TYR A 50 -5.03 -12.00 -3.06
CA TYR A 50 -5.06 -13.04 -2.03
C TYR A 50 -5.64 -14.37 -2.52
N GLY A 51 -6.20 -14.38 -3.73
CA GLY A 51 -6.82 -15.57 -4.32
C GLY A 51 -6.69 -15.59 -5.84
N ASP A 52 -6.90 -16.76 -6.43
CA ASP A 52 -6.73 -17.04 -7.87
C ASP A 52 -5.31 -16.76 -8.38
N ILE A 53 -4.31 -17.02 -7.52
CA ILE A 53 -2.88 -16.90 -7.83
C ILE A 53 -2.31 -18.30 -8.05
N GLU A 54 -1.57 -18.48 -9.15
CA GLU A 54 -0.79 -19.68 -9.40
C GLU A 54 0.31 -19.84 -8.35
N PRO A 55 0.49 -21.05 -7.78
CA PRO A 55 1.55 -21.31 -6.81
C PRO A 55 2.93 -20.91 -7.33
N GLY A 56 3.64 -20.08 -6.57
CA GLY A 56 4.98 -19.58 -6.93
C GLY A 56 4.99 -18.44 -7.95
N ASN A 57 3.84 -18.01 -8.49
CA ASN A 57 3.79 -16.94 -9.48
C ASN A 57 3.79 -15.55 -8.82
N VAL A 58 4.98 -14.99 -8.63
CA VAL A 58 5.17 -13.66 -8.01
C VAL A 58 4.54 -12.52 -8.81
N ILE A 59 4.35 -12.68 -10.13
CA ILE A 59 3.75 -11.67 -11.01
C ILE A 59 2.27 -11.45 -10.63
N GLN A 60 1.60 -12.48 -10.13
CA GLN A 60 0.17 -12.45 -9.79
C GLN A 60 -0.09 -12.04 -8.33
N GLN A 61 0.94 -11.86 -7.49
CA GLN A 61 0.75 -11.57 -6.05
C GLN A 61 0.33 -10.13 -5.78
N THR A 62 0.71 -9.19 -6.63
CA THR A 62 0.48 -7.76 -6.41
C THR A 62 0.35 -7.01 -7.73
N GLN A 63 -0.24 -5.81 -7.68
CA GLN A 63 -0.30 -4.87 -8.79
C GLN A 63 0.56 -3.64 -8.52
N VAL A 64 0.96 -2.93 -9.57
CA VAL A 64 1.48 -1.56 -9.42
C VAL A 64 0.30 -0.61 -9.23
N LEU A 65 0.31 0.11 -8.11
CA LEU A 65 -0.74 1.03 -7.73
C LEU A 65 -0.18 2.46 -7.70
N ASN A 66 -0.28 3.17 -8.83
CA ASN A 66 0.31 4.50 -9.03
C ASN A 66 -0.65 5.56 -9.63
N PRO A 67 -1.97 5.56 -9.34
CA PRO A 67 -2.81 6.62 -9.86
C PRO A 67 -2.48 7.94 -9.16
N TRP A 68 -2.56 9.05 -9.88
CA TRP A 68 -2.20 10.38 -9.36
C TRP A 68 -2.98 10.76 -8.09
N TRP A 69 -4.24 10.34 -7.96
CA TRP A 69 -5.10 10.67 -6.82
C TRP A 69 -4.71 9.93 -5.52
N MET A 70 -3.87 8.90 -5.59
CA MET A 70 -3.32 8.24 -4.40
C MET A 70 -2.10 8.95 -3.83
N TRP A 71 -1.60 10.00 -4.48
CA TRP A 71 -0.38 10.69 -4.05
C TRP A 71 -0.40 11.14 -2.58
N PRO A 72 -1.51 11.64 -2.00
CA PRO A 72 -1.56 11.97 -0.58
C PRO A 72 -1.21 10.79 0.33
N LEU A 73 -1.72 9.59 0.03
CA LEU A 73 -1.40 8.38 0.80
C LEU A 73 0.04 7.91 0.52
N GLN A 74 0.45 7.97 -0.74
CA GLN A 74 1.79 7.60 -1.18
C GLN A 74 2.86 8.47 -0.52
N ALA A 75 2.60 9.75 -0.29
CA ALA A 75 3.54 10.66 0.37
C ALA A 75 3.91 10.17 1.78
N PHE A 76 2.93 9.67 2.54
CA PHE A 76 3.16 9.16 3.90
C PHE A 76 3.71 7.72 3.93
N CYS A 77 3.65 6.99 2.82
CA CYS A 77 4.26 5.65 2.69
C CYS A 77 5.41 5.58 1.68
N CYS A 78 6.02 6.70 1.31
CA CYS A 78 7.16 6.78 0.39
C CYS A 78 6.92 6.10 -0.98
N ASN A 79 5.77 6.37 -1.61
CA ASN A 79 5.39 5.82 -2.90
C ASN A 79 5.37 4.28 -2.95
N PHE A 80 5.02 3.67 -1.82
CA PHE A 80 4.96 2.23 -1.64
C PHE A 80 4.10 1.54 -2.69
N GLY A 81 2.90 2.05 -2.99
CA GLY A 81 2.00 1.39 -3.93
C GLY A 81 2.58 1.29 -5.35
N SER A 82 3.45 2.23 -5.72
CA SER A 82 4.09 2.21 -7.03
C SER A 82 5.33 1.30 -7.07
N THR A 83 5.99 1.06 -5.94
CA THR A 83 7.34 0.45 -5.90
C THR A 83 7.40 -0.86 -5.14
N HIS A 84 6.33 -1.23 -4.42
CA HIS A 84 6.25 -2.46 -3.66
C HIS A 84 6.37 -3.68 -4.56
N GLY A 85 5.70 -3.73 -5.71
CA GLY A 85 5.84 -4.88 -6.61
C GLY A 85 7.29 -5.25 -6.96
N ILE A 86 8.21 -4.26 -7.00
CA ILE A 86 9.63 -4.47 -7.31
C ILE A 86 10.32 -5.41 -6.31
N HIS A 87 10.02 -5.33 -5.01
CA HIS A 87 10.72 -6.20 -4.02
C HIS A 87 10.31 -7.67 -4.12
N HIS A 88 9.14 -7.99 -4.71
CA HIS A 88 8.78 -9.39 -4.99
C HIS A 88 9.71 -10.02 -6.05
N PHE A 89 10.38 -9.20 -6.85
CA PHE A 89 11.37 -9.64 -7.84
C PHE A 89 12.80 -9.46 -7.35
N VAL A 90 13.07 -8.36 -6.63
CA VAL A 90 14.41 -8.01 -6.12
C VAL A 90 14.34 -7.73 -4.62
N VAL A 91 14.44 -8.81 -3.83
CA VAL A 91 14.17 -8.82 -2.38
C VAL A 91 15.16 -7.98 -1.54
N ARG A 92 16.30 -7.57 -2.11
CA ARG A 92 17.39 -6.89 -1.38
C ARG A 92 17.40 -5.36 -1.50
N GLU A 93 16.44 -4.76 -2.21
CA GLU A 93 16.44 -3.31 -2.45
C GLU A 93 15.62 -2.52 -1.41
N PRO A 94 16.23 -1.54 -0.72
CA PRO A 94 15.47 -0.63 0.13
C PRO A 94 14.60 0.30 -0.73
N PHE A 95 13.62 0.96 -0.10
CA PHE A 95 12.59 1.73 -0.82
C PHE A 95 13.16 2.81 -1.76
N TYR A 96 14.26 3.46 -1.39
CA TYR A 96 14.86 4.53 -2.20
C TYR A 96 15.56 4.00 -3.45
N ILE A 97 16.17 2.81 -3.41
CA ILE A 97 16.72 2.17 -4.61
C ILE A 97 15.58 1.81 -5.56
N ARG A 98 14.51 1.20 -5.02
CA ARG A 98 13.30 0.87 -5.79
C ARG A 98 12.66 2.09 -6.44
N GLN A 99 12.69 3.24 -5.77
CA GLN A 99 12.20 4.50 -6.34
C GLN A 99 13.07 4.98 -7.50
N MET A 100 14.40 4.86 -7.40
CA MET A 100 15.32 5.25 -8.48
C MET A 100 15.22 4.32 -9.69
N THR A 101 14.90 3.03 -9.49
CA THR A 101 14.78 2.03 -10.56
C THR A 101 13.35 1.87 -11.08
N ALA A 102 12.36 2.55 -10.48
CA ALA A 102 10.94 2.36 -10.74
C ALA A 102 10.56 2.45 -12.23
N SER A 103 11.13 3.41 -12.97
CA SER A 103 10.78 3.61 -14.39
C SER A 103 11.18 2.43 -15.28
N VAL A 104 12.32 1.79 -14.99
CA VAL A 104 12.78 0.60 -15.71
C VAL A 104 12.01 -0.62 -15.23
N ALA A 105 11.87 -0.78 -13.91
CA ALA A 105 11.14 -1.88 -13.32
C ALA A 105 9.68 -1.94 -13.78
N HIS A 106 8.98 -0.80 -13.90
CA HIS A 106 7.60 -0.75 -14.37
C HIS A 106 7.44 -1.25 -15.81
N LYS A 107 8.39 -0.94 -16.69
CA LYS A 107 8.36 -1.44 -18.08
C LYS A 107 8.46 -2.96 -18.10
N VAL A 108 9.46 -3.51 -17.40
CA VAL A 108 9.65 -4.96 -17.30
C VAL A 108 8.47 -5.64 -16.61
N MET A 109 7.94 -5.06 -15.53
CA MET A 109 6.77 -5.59 -14.82
C MET A 109 5.54 -5.64 -15.74
N ALA A 110 5.31 -4.59 -16.54
CA ALA A 110 4.22 -4.58 -17.51
C ALA A 110 4.41 -5.63 -18.62
N GLU A 111 5.64 -5.77 -19.15
CA GLU A 111 5.99 -6.79 -20.15
C GLU A 111 5.78 -8.22 -19.62
N MET A 112 6.08 -8.44 -18.34
CA MET A 112 5.87 -9.72 -17.67
C MET A 112 4.42 -9.96 -17.22
N GLY A 113 3.50 -9.00 -17.43
CA GLY A 113 2.08 -9.16 -17.15
C GLY A 113 1.63 -8.77 -15.74
N VAL A 114 2.46 -8.04 -14.97
CA VAL A 114 2.00 -7.42 -13.72
C VAL A 114 0.93 -6.38 -14.05
N ARG A 115 -0.20 -6.43 -13.33
CA ARG A 115 -1.30 -5.47 -13.54
C ARG A 115 -0.94 -4.10 -12.96
N PHE A 116 -1.49 -3.05 -13.58
CA PHE A 116 -1.38 -1.68 -13.11
C PHE A 116 -2.78 -1.14 -12.86
N ASN A 117 -2.98 -0.54 -11.68
CA ASN A 117 -4.22 0.18 -11.34
C ASN A 117 -5.50 -0.62 -11.62
N ASP A 118 -5.48 -1.92 -11.33
CA ASP A 118 -6.64 -2.81 -11.37
C ASP A 118 -7.55 -2.53 -10.18
N PHE A 119 -8.36 -1.48 -10.30
CA PHE A 119 -9.39 -1.14 -9.33
C PHE A 119 -10.59 -2.09 -9.36
N GLY A 120 -10.72 -2.90 -10.41
CA GLY A 120 -11.74 -3.96 -10.46
C GLY A 120 -11.52 -5.00 -9.37
N THR A 121 -10.30 -5.10 -8.81
CA THR A 121 -9.96 -6.00 -7.71
C THR A 121 -10.87 -5.82 -6.49
N PHE A 122 -11.37 -4.61 -6.24
CA PHE A 122 -12.26 -4.32 -5.10
C PHE A 122 -13.61 -5.02 -5.23
N ALA A 123 -14.16 -5.09 -6.45
CA ALA A 123 -15.36 -5.88 -6.72
C ALA A 123 -15.11 -7.38 -6.63
N ARG A 124 -13.85 -7.82 -6.79
CA ARG A 124 -13.42 -9.22 -6.72
C ARG A 124 -12.84 -9.62 -5.38
N ALA A 125 -12.99 -8.80 -4.33
CA ALA A 125 -12.43 -9.04 -3.01
C ALA A 125 -10.93 -9.44 -3.05
N ASN A 126 -10.13 -8.67 -3.79
CA ASN A 126 -8.69 -8.89 -3.94
C ASN A 126 -8.30 -10.23 -4.59
N ARG A 127 -9.18 -10.84 -5.39
CA ARG A 127 -8.80 -11.98 -6.21
C ARG A 127 -8.19 -11.52 -7.52
N PHE A 128 -7.11 -12.19 -7.94
CA PHE A 128 -6.47 -11.92 -9.22
C PHE A 128 -7.47 -12.14 -10.35
N THR A 129 -8.22 -13.24 -10.28
CA THR A 129 -9.21 -13.72 -11.26
C THR A 129 -8.69 -13.69 -12.69
N ARG A 130 -8.59 -14.87 -13.29
CA ARG A 130 -8.35 -15.00 -14.72
C ARG A 130 -9.60 -14.44 -15.43
N GLN A 131 -9.51 -13.24 -16.03
CA GLN A 131 -10.40 -12.96 -17.17
C GLN A 131 -10.25 -14.18 -18.09
N GLU A 132 -11.35 -14.70 -18.62
CA GLU A 132 -11.41 -15.84 -19.54
C GLU A 132 -10.67 -15.54 -20.87
N ARG A 133 -9.37 -15.23 -20.80
CA ARG A 133 -8.41 -15.25 -21.92
C ARG A 133 -7.96 -16.68 -22.21
N GLU A 134 -8.88 -17.63 -22.06
CA GLU A 134 -8.86 -18.95 -22.70
C GLU A 134 -10.22 -19.28 -23.35
N ALA A 135 -11.25 -18.41 -23.25
CA ALA A 135 -12.51 -18.61 -23.97
C ALA A 135 -12.48 -18.06 -25.41
N MET A 136 -11.35 -17.50 -25.86
CA MET A 136 -11.19 -16.98 -27.23
C MET A 136 -9.79 -17.26 -27.80
N GLN A 137 -9.42 -18.54 -27.84
CA GLN A 137 -8.44 -19.02 -28.81
C GLN A 137 -9.12 -20.14 -29.59
N PRO A 138 -9.71 -19.86 -30.77
CA PRO A 138 -10.24 -20.92 -31.59
C PRO A 138 -9.09 -21.83 -31.99
N ALA A 139 -9.33 -23.14 -31.89
CA ALA A 139 -8.42 -24.19 -32.31
C ALA A 139 -7.87 -23.92 -33.71
N HIS A 140 -6.67 -23.37 -33.81
CA HIS A 140 -5.87 -23.39 -35.02
C HIS A 140 -4.59 -24.14 -34.70
N ASN A 141 -4.72 -25.46 -34.72
CA ASN A 141 -3.80 -26.40 -35.37
C ASN A 141 -4.38 -27.81 -35.22
N ALA A 142 -5.50 -28.01 -35.90
CA ALA A 142 -5.88 -29.31 -36.40
C ALA A 142 -5.90 -29.19 -37.92
N ARG A 143 -4.79 -29.54 -38.57
CA ARG A 143 -4.71 -30.17 -39.90
C ARG A 143 -3.27 -30.23 -40.42
N ALA A 144 -2.94 -31.45 -40.87
CA ALA A 144 -1.85 -31.88 -41.76
C ALA A 144 -0.43 -31.93 -41.17
#